data_AF-A0A402DTU4-F1
#
_entry.id   AF-A0A402DTU4-F1
#
_cell.length_a   1.000
_cell.length_b   1.000
_cell.length_c   1.000
_cell.angle_alpha   90.00
_cell.angle_beta   90.00
_cell.angle_gamma   90.00
#
_symmetry.space_group_name_H-M   'P 1'
#
loop_
_entity.id
_entity.type
_entity.pdbx_description
1 polymer ?
#
loop_
_entity_poly.entity_id
_entity_poly.type
_entity_poly.pdbx_seq_one_letter_code
_entity_poly.pdbx_strand_id
1 'polypeptide(L)'
;MSRTRRTLLVGGLIAVCAIVVGCSDTAVADQDAAVTTGDAPAFTGPFAAEFAAAYGSASSDFVRGALADEQISDAEYAEMTEKFRTCLADAGIEFGGFDATGAYTTSNAPGGGDTHAIVNECVSTSGQDAIGMLRDVMAVNPQNLDVPTMMAECLVREGAVPPGYQAEDYVQDSSGRFAAPSSLSPELVDSLTACSADPLDILGE
;
A
#
# COMPACT_ATOMS: atom_id res chain seq x y z
N MET A 1 29.96 -56.15 48.98
CA MET A 1 30.74 -56.10 50.24
C MET A 1 30.48 -54.76 50.92
N SER A 2 30.20 -54.80 52.23
CA SER A 2 30.21 -53.71 53.24
C SER A 2 29.30 -52.49 52.99
N ARG A 3 28.16 -52.29 53.70
CA ARG A 3 28.01 -51.79 55.09
C ARG A 3 28.91 -50.56 55.36
N THR A 4 28.43 -49.42 55.87
CA THR A 4 27.94 -49.29 57.25
C THR A 4 27.33 -47.90 57.51
N ARG A 5 26.24 -47.88 58.30
CA ARG A 5 25.53 -46.75 58.93
C ARG A 5 26.41 -45.96 59.91
N ARG A 6 26.13 -44.67 60.16
CA ARG A 6 25.58 -44.18 61.46
C ARG A 6 25.54 -42.65 61.58
N THR A 7 24.33 -42.21 61.86
CA THR A 7 23.81 -41.03 62.56
C THR A 7 24.72 -40.42 63.64
N LEU A 8 24.77 -39.09 63.71
CA LEU A 8 24.87 -38.30 64.95
C LEU A 8 24.09 -36.99 64.78
N LEU A 9 22.98 -36.89 65.53
CA LEU A 9 22.24 -35.67 65.86
C LEU A 9 22.94 -34.93 66.99
N VAL A 10 22.76 -33.60 67.05
CA VAL A 10 22.77 -32.63 68.19
C VAL A 10 23.30 -31.31 67.58
N GLY A 11 22.67 -30.15 67.63
CA GLY A 11 21.54 -29.63 68.39
C GLY A 11 21.81 -28.12 68.61
N GLY A 12 20.79 -27.25 68.50
CA GLY A 12 20.84 -25.93 69.12
C GLY A 12 20.53 -24.71 68.25
N LEU A 13 19.36 -24.12 68.53
CA LEU A 13 18.97 -22.70 68.49
C LEU A 13 18.85 -21.95 67.13
N ILE A 14 17.61 -21.97 66.65
CA ILE A 14 16.73 -20.81 66.34
C ILE A 14 17.44 -19.45 66.19
N ALA A 15 17.52 -18.97 64.95
CA ALA A 15 17.50 -17.55 64.63
C ALA A 15 16.60 -17.35 63.40
N VAL A 16 15.45 -16.71 63.62
CA VAL A 16 14.47 -16.32 62.61
C VAL A 16 15.06 -15.16 61.80
N CYS A 17 15.27 -15.37 60.50
CA CYS A 17 15.51 -14.31 59.52
C CYS A 17 14.65 -14.59 58.29
N ALA A 18 13.67 -13.73 58.07
CA ALA A 18 12.75 -13.73 56.94
C ALA A 18 13.41 -13.12 55.71
N ILE A 19 13.48 -13.84 54.59
CA ILE A 19 13.66 -13.27 53.25
C ILE A 19 13.02 -14.23 52.21
N VAL A 20 12.68 -13.69 51.05
CA VAL A 20 11.46 -13.90 50.26
C VAL A 20 11.73 -14.70 48.96
N VAL A 21 10.67 -15.25 48.36
CA VAL A 21 10.48 -15.63 46.93
C VAL A 21 11.14 -16.93 46.42
N GLY A 22 10.31 -17.77 45.76
CA GLY A 22 10.76 -18.67 44.70
C GLY A 22 9.92 -19.93 44.49
N CYS A 23 8.68 -19.83 43.97
CA CYS A 23 8.07 -20.96 43.26
C CYS A 23 8.77 -21.10 41.90
N SER A 24 9.39 -22.24 41.65
CA SER A 24 9.86 -22.61 40.32
C SER A 24 8.83 -23.55 39.69
N ASP A 25 7.83 -22.98 39.02
CA ASP A 25 7.12 -23.68 37.96
C ASP A 25 7.92 -23.47 36.67
N THR A 26 8.53 -24.55 36.19
CA THR A 26 9.11 -24.61 34.84
C THR A 26 7.98 -24.53 33.83
N ALA A 27 7.57 -23.31 33.48
CA ALA A 27 6.81 -23.04 32.27
C ALA A 27 7.79 -23.09 31.09
N VAL A 28 7.49 -23.99 30.16
CA VAL A 28 8.14 -24.09 28.85
C VAL A 28 7.97 -22.73 28.17
N ALA A 29 9.07 -22.02 27.94
CA ALA A 29 9.06 -20.81 27.14
C ALA A 29 8.76 -21.24 25.70
N ASP A 30 7.50 -21.15 25.32
CA ASP A 30 7.10 -21.02 23.93
C ASP A 30 7.62 -19.66 23.47
N GLN A 31 8.70 -19.66 22.69
CA GLN A 31 9.18 -18.45 22.05
C GLN A 31 8.33 -18.20 20.80
N ASP A 32 7.08 -17.83 21.02
CA ASP A 32 6.43 -16.92 20.10
C ASP A 32 7.05 -15.55 20.38
N ALA A 33 8.10 -15.26 19.60
CA ALA A 33 8.58 -13.90 19.44
C ALA A 33 7.41 -13.09 18.86
N ALA A 34 6.64 -12.48 19.74
CA ALA A 34 5.77 -11.37 19.40
C ALA A 34 6.68 -10.31 18.77
N VAL A 35 6.66 -10.28 17.43
CA VAL A 35 7.14 -9.12 16.68
C VAL A 35 6.26 -7.98 17.15
N THR A 36 6.82 -7.10 17.97
CA THR A 36 6.25 -5.79 18.22
C THR A 36 6.35 -5.03 16.89
N THR A 37 5.39 -5.26 16.00
CA THR A 37 4.99 -4.26 15.03
C THR A 37 4.66 -3.02 15.86
N GLY A 38 5.48 -1.97 15.75
CA GLY A 38 5.13 -0.67 16.33
C GLY A 38 3.71 -0.34 15.90
N ASP A 39 2.87 0.06 16.86
CA ASP A 39 1.42 0.23 16.67
C ASP A 39 1.13 0.97 15.37
N ALA A 40 0.74 0.23 14.33
CA ALA A 40 0.25 0.81 13.11
C ALA A 40 -1.04 1.58 13.48
N PRO A 41 -1.25 2.78 12.93
CA PRO A 41 -2.49 3.51 13.13
C PRO A 41 -3.71 2.65 12.75
N ALA A 42 -4.84 2.92 13.40
CA ALA A 42 -6.09 2.32 12.99
C ALA A 42 -6.59 3.05 11.74
N PHE A 43 -6.50 2.37 10.59
CA PHE A 43 -6.99 2.85 9.31
C PHE A 43 -8.48 2.53 9.12
N THR A 44 -9.22 3.48 8.54
CA THR A 44 -10.68 3.49 8.39
C THR A 44 -11.11 4.08 7.05
N GLY A 45 -12.23 3.60 6.50
CA GLY A 45 -12.78 4.10 5.24
C GLY A 45 -12.42 3.25 4.02
N PRO A 46 -12.72 3.73 2.80
CA PRO A 46 -12.66 2.91 1.58
C PRO A 46 -11.28 2.36 1.24
N PHE A 47 -10.20 3.08 1.60
CA PHE A 47 -8.81 2.73 1.31
C PHE A 47 -8.03 2.19 2.54
N ALA A 48 -8.73 1.82 3.61
CA ALA A 48 -8.08 1.44 4.87
C ALA A 48 -7.08 0.28 4.73
N ALA A 49 -7.38 -0.68 3.85
CA ALA A 49 -6.50 -1.83 3.62
C ALA A 49 -5.21 -1.41 2.87
N GLU A 50 -5.34 -0.49 1.93
CA GLU A 50 -4.25 0.06 1.12
C GLU A 50 -3.33 0.94 1.97
N PHE A 51 -3.88 1.80 2.84
CA PHE A 51 -3.10 2.54 3.84
C PHE A 51 -2.36 1.60 4.80
N ALA A 52 -3.03 0.57 5.31
CA ALA A 52 -2.41 -0.42 6.20
C ALA A 52 -1.24 -1.14 5.52
N ALA A 53 -1.44 -1.57 4.26
CA ALA A 53 -0.41 -2.24 3.49
C ALA A 53 0.79 -1.32 3.22
N ALA A 54 0.53 -0.11 2.71
CA ALA A 54 1.57 0.86 2.38
C ALA A 54 2.36 1.31 3.63
N TYR A 55 1.67 1.55 4.76
CA TYR A 55 2.31 1.89 6.04
C TYR A 55 3.20 0.75 6.56
N GLY A 56 2.71 -0.49 6.46
CA GLY A 56 3.42 -1.68 6.90
C GLY A 56 4.68 -1.98 6.07
N SER A 57 4.63 -1.75 4.75
CA SER A 57 5.77 -1.95 3.85
C SER A 57 6.72 -0.77 3.77
N ALA A 58 6.33 0.42 4.24
CA ALA A 58 7.15 1.61 4.18
C ALA A 58 8.50 1.39 4.88
N SER A 59 9.59 1.73 4.19
CA SER A 59 10.96 1.76 4.74
C SER A 59 11.37 3.15 5.25
N SER A 60 10.59 4.18 4.88
CA SER A 60 10.87 5.59 5.15
C SER A 60 9.95 6.14 6.24
N ASP A 61 10.53 6.84 7.22
CA ASP A 61 9.76 7.55 8.26
C ASP A 61 8.90 8.66 7.67
N PHE A 62 9.34 9.27 6.58
CA PHE A 62 8.53 10.24 5.82
C PHE A 62 7.27 9.58 5.25
N VAL A 63 7.39 8.40 4.65
CA VAL A 63 6.24 7.65 4.13
C VAL A 63 5.32 7.20 5.25
N ARG A 64 5.84 6.65 6.35
CA ARG A 64 4.99 6.30 7.50
C ARG A 64 4.27 7.53 8.06
N GLY A 65 4.95 8.67 8.17
CA GLY A 65 4.37 9.92 8.64
C GLY A 65 3.20 10.37 7.77
N ALA A 66 3.41 10.44 6.45
CA ALA A 66 2.40 10.91 5.50
C ALA A 66 1.17 9.99 5.37
N LEU A 67 1.30 8.72 5.76
CA LEU A 67 0.20 7.76 5.72
C LEU A 67 -0.54 7.65 7.05
N ALA A 68 0.00 8.19 8.15
CA ALA A 68 -0.44 7.84 9.49
C ALA A 68 -1.87 8.27 9.86
N ASP A 69 -2.42 9.27 9.15
CA ASP A 69 -3.73 9.87 9.42
C ASP A 69 -4.74 9.72 8.25
N GLU A 70 -4.39 8.88 7.26
CA GLU A 70 -5.19 8.62 6.06
C GLU A 70 -5.44 9.84 5.16
N GLN A 71 -4.70 10.93 5.38
CA GLN A 71 -4.87 12.19 4.68
C GLN A 71 -3.53 12.73 4.19
N ILE A 72 -3.18 12.36 2.97
CA ILE A 72 -1.97 12.86 2.32
C ILE A 72 -2.15 14.32 1.94
N SER A 73 -1.45 15.20 2.64
CA SER A 73 -1.51 16.65 2.44
C SER A 73 -0.79 17.13 1.18
N ASP A 74 -1.06 18.37 0.79
CA ASP A 74 -0.32 19.09 -0.25
C ASP A 74 1.17 19.20 0.04
N ALA A 75 1.54 19.38 1.30
CA ALA A 75 2.94 19.47 1.70
C ALA A 75 3.65 18.12 1.54
N GLU A 76 3.02 17.02 1.95
CA GLU A 76 3.60 15.67 1.84
C GLU A 76 3.72 15.22 0.39
N TYR A 77 2.70 15.47 -0.44
CA TYR A 77 2.80 15.15 -1.87
C TYR A 77 3.85 16.02 -2.58
N ALA A 78 3.96 17.30 -2.23
CA ALA A 78 5.00 18.18 -2.78
C ALA A 78 6.40 17.72 -2.36
N GLU A 79 6.59 17.30 -1.11
CA GLU A 79 7.85 16.74 -0.63
C GLU A 79 8.19 15.42 -1.35
N MET A 80 7.23 14.51 -1.52
CA MET A 80 7.40 13.28 -2.30
C MET A 80 7.82 13.61 -3.74
N THR A 81 7.12 14.55 -4.37
CA THR A 81 7.40 14.99 -5.75
C THR A 81 8.82 15.54 -5.88
N GLU A 82 9.29 16.31 -4.89
CA GLU A 82 10.64 16.86 -4.89
C GLU A 82 11.70 15.78 -4.68
N LYS A 83 11.45 14.78 -3.82
CA LYS A 83 12.33 13.61 -3.68
C LYS A 83 12.42 12.83 -4.99
N PHE A 84 11.29 12.60 -5.67
CA PHE A 84 11.25 11.91 -6.95
C PHE A 84 12.02 12.68 -8.03
N ARG A 85 11.75 13.98 -8.16
CA ARG A 85 12.47 14.88 -9.07
C ARG A 85 13.98 14.85 -8.82
N THR A 86 14.39 14.95 -7.57
CA THR A 86 15.82 14.96 -7.18
C THR A 86 16.49 13.64 -7.56
N CYS A 87 15.86 12.50 -7.25
CA CYS A 87 16.38 11.19 -7.61
C CYS A 87 16.59 11.03 -9.12
N LEU A 88 15.62 11.46 -9.92
CA LEU A 88 15.74 11.43 -11.39
C LEU A 88 16.85 12.36 -11.89
N ALA A 89 16.91 13.58 -11.34
CA ALA A 89 17.93 14.56 -11.72
C ALA A 89 19.35 14.09 -11.40
N ASP A 90 19.56 13.40 -10.27
CA ASP A 90 20.83 12.79 -9.89
C ASP A 90 21.29 11.71 -10.89
N ALA A 91 20.33 11.05 -11.55
CA ALA A 91 20.59 10.10 -12.64
C ALA A 91 20.67 10.77 -14.03
N GLY A 92 20.52 12.09 -14.12
CA GLY A 92 20.50 12.84 -15.37
C GLY A 92 19.23 12.62 -16.21
N ILE A 93 18.12 12.24 -15.55
CA ILE A 93 16.80 12.05 -16.17
C ILE A 93 15.95 13.29 -15.90
N GLU A 94 15.38 13.86 -16.97
CA GLU A 94 14.42 14.97 -16.87
C GLU A 94 13.04 14.45 -16.47
N PHE A 95 12.39 15.13 -15.53
CA PHE A 95 11.05 14.80 -15.04
C PHE A 95 10.01 15.81 -15.57
N GLY A 96 8.99 15.30 -16.26
CA GLY A 96 7.91 16.12 -16.84
C GLY A 96 6.90 16.66 -15.82
N GLY A 97 6.95 16.21 -14.56
CA GLY A 97 5.90 16.46 -13.58
C GLY A 97 4.82 15.38 -13.60
N PHE A 98 4.06 15.31 -12.51
CA PHE A 98 2.83 14.51 -12.44
C PHE A 98 1.66 15.33 -12.98
N ASP A 99 0.77 14.69 -13.75
CA ASP A 99 -0.53 15.26 -14.12
C ASP A 99 -1.60 14.98 -13.04
N ALA A 100 -2.85 15.36 -13.32
CA ALA A 100 -3.95 15.20 -12.37
C ALA A 100 -4.28 13.74 -12.01
N THR A 101 -3.84 12.78 -12.81
CA THR A 101 -4.01 11.33 -12.59
C THR A 101 -2.78 10.69 -11.92
N GLY A 102 -1.74 11.49 -11.65
CA GLY A 102 -0.45 10.98 -11.19
C GLY A 102 0.43 10.40 -12.29
N ALA A 103 -0.02 10.43 -13.56
CA ALA A 103 0.80 10.00 -14.68
C ALA A 103 1.90 11.02 -14.97
N TYR A 104 3.02 10.56 -15.53
CA TYR A 104 4.18 11.40 -15.78
C TYR A 104 5.00 10.89 -16.96
N THR A 105 5.91 11.76 -17.42
CA THR A 105 6.90 11.42 -18.45
C THR A 105 8.31 11.68 -17.94
N THR A 106 9.27 10.94 -18.50
CA THR A 106 10.70 11.11 -18.23
C THR A 106 11.51 11.09 -19.52
N SER A 107 12.68 11.71 -19.51
CA SER A 107 13.67 11.47 -20.55
C SER A 107 14.32 10.09 -20.39
N ASN A 108 15.02 9.62 -21.42
CA ASN A 108 15.90 8.46 -21.26
C ASN A 108 17.12 8.81 -20.40
N ALA A 109 17.62 7.82 -19.66
CA ALA A 109 18.89 7.92 -18.96
C ALA A 109 20.04 8.17 -19.93
N PRO A 110 21.00 9.05 -19.59
CA PRO A 110 22.16 9.33 -20.42
C PRO A 110 23.01 8.07 -20.61
N GLY A 111 23.68 7.97 -21.76
CA GLY A 111 24.64 6.88 -22.03
C GLY A 111 24.02 5.49 -22.22
N GLY A 112 22.69 5.39 -22.37
CA GLY A 112 22.01 4.09 -22.58
C GLY A 112 21.80 3.29 -21.29
N GLY A 113 21.75 3.96 -20.13
CA GLY A 113 21.38 3.34 -18.87
C GLY A 113 19.96 2.78 -18.88
N ASP A 114 19.70 1.81 -17.99
CA ASP A 114 18.37 1.24 -17.80
C ASP A 114 17.46 2.27 -17.12
N THR A 115 16.76 3.05 -17.94
CA THR A 115 15.86 4.13 -17.49
C THR A 115 14.75 3.57 -16.61
N HIS A 116 14.20 2.40 -16.95
CA HIS A 116 13.11 1.80 -16.21
C HIS A 116 13.54 1.39 -14.80
N ALA A 117 14.69 0.74 -14.67
CA ALA A 117 15.23 0.37 -13.37
C ALA A 117 15.50 1.59 -12.48
N ILE A 118 16.07 2.67 -13.04
CA ILE A 118 16.33 3.91 -12.31
C ILE A 118 15.02 4.57 -11.87
N VAL A 119 14.04 4.69 -12.77
CA VAL A 119 12.74 5.28 -12.45
C VAL A 119 12.03 4.48 -11.35
N ASN A 120 12.03 3.15 -11.41
CA ASN A 120 11.43 2.31 -10.38
C ASN A 120 12.10 2.50 -9.00
N GLU A 121 13.43 2.64 -8.96
CA GLU A 121 14.14 2.94 -7.72
C GLU A 121 13.74 4.32 -7.18
N CYS A 122 13.65 5.33 -8.05
CA CYS A 122 13.19 6.66 -7.66
C CYS A 122 11.74 6.66 -7.17
N VAL A 123 10.86 5.86 -7.79
CA VAL A 123 9.46 5.69 -7.36
C VAL A 123 9.41 5.21 -5.91
N SER A 124 10.15 4.14 -5.59
CA SER A 124 10.15 3.55 -4.26
C SER A 124 10.82 4.41 -3.20
N THR A 125 12.01 4.95 -3.51
CA THR A 125 12.78 5.78 -2.55
C THR A 125 12.16 7.14 -2.27
N SER A 126 11.43 7.73 -3.23
CA SER A 126 10.69 8.97 -3.02
C SER A 126 9.39 8.77 -2.23
N GLY A 127 8.85 7.54 -2.21
CA GLY A 127 7.53 7.22 -1.70
C GLY A 127 6.40 7.49 -2.69
N GLN A 128 6.69 7.61 -3.99
CA GLN A 128 5.66 7.77 -5.02
C GLN A 128 4.73 6.55 -5.07
N ASP A 129 5.24 5.34 -4.90
CA ASP A 129 4.47 4.09 -4.89
C ASP A 129 3.49 3.97 -3.72
N ALA A 130 3.62 4.82 -2.71
CA ALA A 130 2.75 4.87 -1.54
C ALA A 130 1.98 6.20 -1.46
N ILE A 131 2.68 7.31 -1.20
CA ILE A 131 2.08 8.64 -1.06
C ILE A 131 1.48 9.11 -2.38
N GLY A 132 2.23 8.97 -3.48
CA GLY A 132 1.76 9.41 -4.79
C GLY A 132 0.53 8.62 -5.22
N MET A 133 0.70 7.31 -5.33
CA MET A 133 -0.34 6.37 -5.76
C MET A 133 -1.63 6.52 -4.96
N LEU A 134 -1.57 6.54 -3.61
CA LEU A 134 -2.77 6.63 -2.77
C LEU A 134 -3.49 7.97 -2.97
N ARG A 135 -2.76 9.08 -2.98
CA ARG A 135 -3.39 10.39 -3.18
C ARG A 135 -4.06 10.48 -4.56
N ASP A 136 -3.37 10.03 -5.59
CA ASP A 136 -3.82 10.15 -6.98
C ASP A 136 -5.05 9.26 -7.21
N VAL A 137 -5.04 8.00 -6.74
CA VAL A 137 -6.21 7.11 -6.87
C VAL A 137 -7.40 7.59 -6.02
N MET A 138 -7.18 8.12 -4.82
CA MET A 138 -8.25 8.65 -3.98
C MET A 138 -8.91 9.89 -4.60
N ALA A 139 -8.15 10.69 -5.36
CA ALA A 139 -8.69 11.87 -6.04
C ALA A 139 -9.68 11.49 -7.15
N VAL A 140 -9.42 10.40 -7.88
CA VAL A 140 -10.25 9.96 -9.02
C VAL A 140 -11.18 8.78 -8.72
N ASN A 141 -11.03 8.13 -7.57
CA ASN A 141 -11.88 7.03 -7.10
C ASN A 141 -12.05 7.08 -5.56
N PRO A 142 -12.72 8.10 -5.01
CA PRO A 142 -12.78 8.31 -3.55
C PRO A 142 -13.50 7.19 -2.79
N GLN A 143 -14.32 6.40 -3.49
CA GLN A 143 -15.11 5.30 -2.91
C GLN A 143 -14.43 3.94 -3.04
N ASN A 144 -13.21 3.88 -3.61
CA ASN A 144 -12.49 2.64 -3.90
C ASN A 144 -13.35 1.60 -4.64
N LEU A 145 -14.08 2.06 -5.67
CA LEU A 145 -14.88 1.19 -6.53
C LEU A 145 -13.96 0.33 -7.40
N ASP A 146 -14.37 -0.91 -7.67
CA ASP A 146 -13.66 -1.76 -8.61
C ASP A 146 -13.82 -1.23 -10.05
N VAL A 147 -12.78 -1.42 -10.87
CA VAL A 147 -12.75 -0.94 -12.25
C VAL A 147 -13.95 -1.42 -13.07
N PRO A 148 -14.38 -2.70 -13.02
CA PRO A 148 -15.59 -3.13 -13.71
C PRO A 148 -16.86 -2.36 -13.34
N THR A 149 -17.09 -2.10 -12.06
CA THR A 149 -18.21 -1.27 -11.59
C THR A 149 -18.14 0.14 -12.18
N MET A 150 -16.99 0.80 -12.04
CA MET A 150 -16.79 2.16 -12.57
C MET A 150 -17.03 2.24 -14.09
N MET A 151 -16.52 1.28 -14.84
CA MET A 151 -16.68 1.22 -16.30
C MET A 151 -18.12 0.94 -16.72
N ALA A 152 -18.80 0.01 -16.04
CA ALA A 152 -20.20 -0.31 -16.34
C ALA A 152 -21.09 0.92 -16.10
N GLU A 153 -20.94 1.58 -14.95
CA GLU A 153 -21.71 2.79 -14.61
C GLU A 153 -21.46 3.93 -15.61
N CYS A 154 -20.19 4.15 -16.00
CA CYS A 154 -19.86 5.13 -17.01
C CYS A 154 -20.50 4.83 -18.37
N LEU A 155 -20.39 3.59 -18.87
CA LEU A 155 -20.94 3.22 -20.17
C LEU A 155 -22.47 3.35 -20.20
N VAL A 156 -23.15 3.09 -19.06
CA VAL A 156 -24.59 3.35 -18.92
C VAL A 156 -24.88 4.84 -18.98
N ARG A 157 -24.09 5.67 -18.27
CA ARG A 157 -24.22 7.13 -18.28
C ARG A 157 -24.01 7.74 -19.67
N GLU A 158 -23.04 7.24 -20.43
CA GLU A 158 -22.77 7.62 -21.82
C GLU A 158 -23.85 7.10 -22.81
N GLY A 159 -24.74 6.20 -22.38
CA GLY A 159 -25.73 5.55 -23.23
C GLY A 159 -25.14 4.53 -24.22
N ALA A 160 -23.88 4.13 -24.03
CA ALA A 160 -23.17 3.17 -24.87
C ALA A 160 -23.65 1.72 -24.67
N VAL A 161 -24.25 1.43 -23.52
CA VAL A 161 -24.83 0.13 -23.14
C VAL A 161 -26.22 0.32 -22.50
N PRO A 162 -27.05 -0.75 -22.40
CA PRO A 162 -28.38 -0.64 -21.83
C PRO A 162 -28.38 -0.27 -20.34
N PRO A 163 -29.43 0.37 -19.78
CA PRO A 163 -29.49 0.80 -18.37
C PRO A 163 -29.37 -0.27 -17.28
N GLY A 164 -29.38 -1.56 -17.65
CA GLY A 164 -29.21 -2.68 -16.71
C GLY A 164 -27.86 -3.36 -16.81
N TYR A 165 -26.88 -2.74 -17.49
CA TYR A 165 -25.53 -3.25 -17.67
C TYR A 165 -24.72 -3.08 -16.38
N GLN A 166 -24.11 -4.16 -15.91
CA GLN A 166 -23.41 -4.22 -14.62
C GLN A 166 -21.94 -4.62 -14.78
N ALA A 167 -21.20 -4.60 -13.67
CA ALA A 167 -19.78 -4.98 -13.61
C ALA A 167 -19.48 -6.34 -14.27
N GLU A 168 -20.33 -7.35 -14.04
CA GLU A 168 -20.15 -8.68 -14.63
C GLU A 168 -20.31 -8.67 -16.15
N ASP A 169 -21.21 -7.85 -16.68
CA ASP A 169 -21.38 -7.68 -18.12
C ASP A 169 -20.14 -7.03 -18.73
N TYR A 170 -19.55 -6.04 -18.05
CA TYR A 170 -18.29 -5.43 -18.44
C TYR A 170 -17.14 -6.44 -18.46
N VAL A 171 -17.02 -7.30 -17.44
CA VAL A 171 -16.00 -8.37 -17.43
C VAL A 171 -16.19 -9.34 -18.58
N GLN A 172 -17.43 -9.73 -18.88
CA GLN A 172 -17.73 -10.60 -20.00
C GLN A 172 -17.41 -9.94 -21.35
N ASP A 173 -17.78 -8.68 -21.54
CA ASP A 173 -17.54 -7.97 -22.78
C ASP A 173 -16.07 -7.59 -22.97
N SER A 174 -15.34 -7.24 -21.91
CA SER A 174 -13.90 -6.93 -21.95
C SER A 174 -13.07 -8.10 -22.46
N SER A 175 -13.46 -9.33 -22.12
CA SER A 175 -12.85 -10.57 -22.64
C SER A 175 -13.46 -11.07 -23.95
N GLY A 176 -14.54 -10.44 -24.42
CA GLY A 176 -15.30 -10.82 -25.60
C GLY A 176 -15.45 -9.68 -26.59
N ARG A 177 -16.62 -9.03 -26.58
CA ARG A 177 -16.99 -7.97 -27.54
C ARG A 177 -15.93 -6.87 -27.66
N PHE A 178 -15.41 -6.38 -26.53
CA PHE A 178 -14.47 -5.26 -26.48
C PHE A 178 -13.01 -5.67 -26.72
N ALA A 179 -12.69 -6.97 -26.74
CA ALA A 179 -11.32 -7.45 -26.93
C ALA A 179 -10.74 -7.15 -28.33
N ALA A 180 -11.61 -6.84 -29.30
CA ALA A 180 -11.23 -6.46 -30.66
C ALA A 180 -11.78 -5.07 -31.03
N PRO A 181 -11.07 -3.98 -30.68
CA PRO A 181 -11.55 -2.60 -30.91
C PRO A 181 -11.93 -2.31 -32.37
N SER A 182 -11.24 -2.94 -33.33
CA SER A 182 -11.53 -2.80 -34.76
C SER A 182 -12.89 -3.36 -35.20
N SER A 183 -13.56 -4.15 -34.34
CA SER A 183 -14.88 -4.70 -34.58
C SER A 183 -16.01 -3.88 -33.93
N LEU A 184 -15.67 -2.85 -33.15
CA LEU A 184 -16.63 -1.99 -32.46
C LEU A 184 -17.09 -0.84 -33.36
N SER A 185 -18.27 -0.28 -33.04
CA SER A 185 -18.67 1.00 -33.63
C SER A 185 -17.75 2.12 -33.12
N PRO A 186 -17.50 3.16 -33.94
CA PRO A 186 -16.74 4.33 -33.48
C PRO A 186 -17.31 4.95 -32.20
N GLU A 187 -18.63 5.09 -32.11
CA GLU A 187 -19.31 5.63 -30.92
C GLU A 187 -19.00 4.83 -29.64
N LEU A 188 -18.96 3.50 -29.73
CA LEU A 188 -18.60 2.67 -28.59
C LEU A 188 -17.12 2.77 -28.24
N VAL A 189 -16.24 2.91 -29.23
CA VAL A 189 -14.81 3.16 -28.99
C VAL A 189 -14.62 4.50 -28.30
N ASP A 190 -15.35 5.53 -28.71
CA ASP A 190 -15.30 6.86 -28.11
C ASP A 190 -15.76 6.80 -26.65
N SER A 191 -16.91 6.16 -26.35
CA SER A 191 -17.38 5.98 -24.97
C SER A 191 -16.42 5.13 -24.13
N LEU A 192 -15.85 4.05 -24.66
CA LEU A 192 -14.85 3.26 -23.95
C LEU A 192 -13.60 4.09 -23.64
N THR A 193 -13.18 4.96 -24.55
CA THR A 193 -12.02 5.84 -24.37
C THR A 193 -12.31 6.88 -23.29
N ALA A 194 -13.44 7.58 -23.38
CA ALA A 194 -13.88 8.56 -22.39
C ALA A 194 -14.02 7.92 -21.00
N CYS A 195 -14.69 6.77 -20.91
CA CYS A 195 -14.86 6.05 -19.65
C CYS A 195 -13.55 5.49 -19.10
N SER A 196 -12.56 5.18 -19.93
CA SER A 196 -11.25 4.75 -19.43
C SER A 196 -10.44 5.92 -18.87
N ALA A 197 -10.67 7.14 -19.36
CA ALA A 197 -10.00 8.35 -18.89
C ALA A 197 -10.62 8.89 -17.59
N ASP A 198 -11.95 8.96 -17.53
CA ASP A 198 -12.70 9.49 -16.38
C ASP A 198 -14.02 8.74 -16.17
N PRO A 199 -13.99 7.51 -15.63
CA PRO A 199 -15.21 6.71 -15.48
C PRO A 199 -16.20 7.33 -14.48
N LEU A 200 -15.70 8.12 -13.52
CA LEU A 200 -16.52 8.72 -12.47
C LEU A 200 -16.93 10.18 -12.75
N ASP A 201 -16.52 10.75 -13.89
CA ASP A 201 -16.80 12.15 -14.27
C ASP A 201 -16.29 13.16 -13.22
N ILE A 202 -15.10 12.90 -12.66
CA ILE A 202 -14.46 13.70 -11.60
C ILE A 202 -13.44 14.70 -12.17
N LEU A 203 -12.79 14.36 -13.28
CA LEU A 203 -11.78 15.19 -13.93
C LEU A 203 -12.40 16.29 -14.80
N GLY A 204 -13.60 16.03 -15.35
CA GLY A 204 -14.43 17.04 -16.03
C GLY A 204 -13.85 17.57 -17.34
N GLU A 205 -13.35 16.66 -18.19
CA GLU A 205 -12.79 17.00 -19.52
C GLU A 205 -13.78 17.65 -20.50
#